data_AF-A0A966YG29-F1
#
_entry.id   AF-A0A966YG29-F1
#
_cell.length_a   1.000
_cell.length_b   1.000
_cell.length_c   1.000
_cell.angle_alpha   90.00
_cell.angle_beta   90.00
_cell.angle_gamma   90.00
#
_symmetry.space_group_name_H-M   'P 1'
#
loop_
_entity.id
_entity.type
_entity.pdbx_description
1 polymer ?
#
loop_
_entity_poly.entity_id
_entity_poly.type
_entity_poly.pdbx_seq_one_letter_code
_entity_poly.pdbx_strand_id
1 'polypeptide(L)' 'LEPIDAKGPVPFGVENLLVAFDPLATLAPADEAVFRIRVRGRRPGNQRVQFMLKSDDLKTPLTAEEMTHVYSDR' A
#
# COMPACT_ATOMS: atom_id res chain seq x y z
N LEU A 1 -5.70 -1.45 -11.99
CA LEU A 1 -5.31 -0.33 -11.10
C LEU A 1 -4.02 0.30 -11.60
N GLU A 2 -3.74 1.53 -11.21
CA GLU A 2 -2.48 2.25 -11.48
C GLU A 2 -2.08 3.03 -10.21
N PRO A 3 -0.91 2.77 -9.60
CA PRO A 3 -0.37 3.61 -8.54
C PRO A 3 -0.09 5.02 -9.07
N ILE A 4 -0.57 6.04 -8.38
CA ILE A 4 -0.41 7.45 -8.78
C ILE A 4 0.63 8.14 -7.90
N ASP A 5 0.61 7.85 -6.60
CA ASP A 5 1.45 8.51 -5.60
C ASP A 5 1.55 7.63 -4.36
N ALA A 6 2.64 7.75 -3.62
CA ALA A 6 2.81 7.13 -2.32
C ALA A 6 3.62 8.07 -1.42
N LYS A 7 3.33 8.06 -0.13
CA LYS A 7 4.01 8.90 0.86
C LYS A 7 4.19 8.12 2.15
N GLY A 8 5.34 8.30 2.78
CA GLY A 8 5.67 7.68 4.05
C GLY A 8 6.90 8.33 4.67
N PRO A 9 7.33 7.85 5.85
CA PRO A 9 8.52 8.35 6.54
C PRO A 9 9.84 7.93 5.87
N VAL A 10 9.77 7.11 4.83
CA VAL A 10 10.88 6.53 4.09
C VAL A 10 10.60 6.62 2.58
N PRO A 11 11.64 6.59 1.74
CA PRO A 11 11.47 6.51 0.29
C PRO A 11 10.62 5.30 -0.13
N PHE A 12 10.05 5.39 -1.33
CA PHE A 12 9.34 4.29 -1.96
C PHE A 12 9.79 4.13 -3.41
N GLY A 13 9.71 2.89 -3.89
CA GLY A 13 9.83 2.54 -5.30
C GLY A 13 8.49 2.02 -5.85
N VAL A 14 8.32 2.13 -7.16
CA VAL A 14 7.19 1.52 -7.89
C VAL A 14 7.74 0.62 -8.97
N GLU A 15 7.39 -0.66 -8.91
CA GLU A 15 7.77 -1.66 -9.91
C GLU A 15 6.57 -2.56 -10.21
N ASN A 16 6.15 -2.66 -11.47
CA ASN A 16 5.08 -3.60 -11.89
C ASN A 16 3.80 -3.55 -11.02
N LEU A 17 3.31 -2.35 -10.69
CA LEU A 17 2.16 -2.09 -9.80
C LEU A 17 2.39 -2.39 -8.31
N LEU A 18 3.57 -2.85 -7.93
CA LEU A 18 4.01 -2.96 -6.54
C LEU A 18 4.57 -1.61 -6.08
N VAL A 19 4.00 -1.07 -4.99
CA VAL A 19 4.60 0.04 -4.24
C VAL A 19 5.35 -0.57 -3.05
N ALA A 20 6.67 -0.40 -3.02
CA ALA A 20 7.51 -0.88 -1.93
C ALA A 20 8.14 0.32 -1.22
N PHE A 21 8.01 0.37 0.10
CA PHE A 21 8.71 1.32 0.94
C PHE A 21 10.03 0.71 1.41
N ASP A 22 11.07 1.53 1.52
CA ASP A 22 12.30 1.11 2.17
C ASP A 22 12.03 0.71 3.64
N PRO A 23 12.85 -0.14 4.27
CA PRO A 23 12.67 -0.48 5.67
C PRO A 23 12.74 0.76 6.58
N LEU A 24 11.73 0.94 7.43
CA LEU A 24 11.81 1.90 8.53
C LEU A 24 12.72 1.32 9.62
N ALA A 25 13.89 1.92 9.84
CA ALA A 25 14.92 1.36 10.70
C ALA A 25 14.48 1.17 12.17
N THR A 26 13.70 2.11 12.71
CA THR A 26 13.22 2.08 14.09
C THR A 26 11.87 2.77 14.19
N LEU A 27 10.99 2.25 15.04
CA LEU A 27 9.77 2.91 15.49
C LEU A 27 9.77 2.85 17.03
N ALA A 28 9.81 4.01 17.69
CA ALA A 28 9.87 4.02 19.15
C ALA A 28 8.53 3.54 19.76
N PRO A 29 8.53 3.05 21.00
CA PRO A 29 7.29 2.69 21.68
C PRO A 29 6.28 3.85 21.67
N ALA A 30 5.03 3.56 21.28
CA ALA A 30 3.93 4.52 21.14
C ALA A 30 4.05 5.55 19.98
N ASP A 31 5.10 5.49 19.16
CA ASP A 31 5.16 6.27 17.92
C ASP A 31 4.31 5.64 16.82
N GLU A 32 3.87 6.49 15.87
CA GLU A 32 3.11 6.09 14.70
C GLU A 32 3.86 6.45 13.41
N ALA A 33 3.90 5.50 12.47
CA ALA A 33 4.38 5.73 11.12
C ALA A 33 3.22 5.64 10.13
N VAL A 34 2.91 6.76 9.46
CA VAL A 34 1.77 6.84 8.54
C VAL A 34 2.22 6.69 7.09
N PHE A 35 1.69 5.66 6.42
CA PHE A 35 1.88 5.41 5.00
C PHE A 35 0.59 5.74 4.25
N ARG A 36 0.69 6.51 3.16
CA ARG A 36 -0.44 6.89 2.31
C ARG A 36 -0.17 6.47 0.88
N ILE A 37 -1.13 5.77 0.27
CA ILE A 37 -1.03 5.29 -1.11
C ILE A 37 -2.23 5.82 -1.90
N ARG A 38 -1.99 6.39 -3.08
CA ARG A 38 -3.03 6.83 -4.01
C ARG A 38 -3.01 5.94 -5.24
N VAL A 39 -4.16 5.34 -5.54
CA VAL A 39 -4.34 4.42 -6.67
C VAL A 39 -5.50 4.89 -7.54
N ARG A 40 -5.37 4.74 -8.86
CA ARG A 40 -6.41 5.03 -9.85
C ARG A 40 -6.98 3.74 -10.44
N GLY A 41 -8.31 3.65 -10.49
CA GLY A 41 -9.03 2.67 -11.29
C GLY A 41 -8.85 2.94 -12.79
N ARG A 42 -8.43 1.93 -13.56
CA ARG A 42 -8.20 2.06 -15.02
C ARG A 42 -9.16 1.27 -15.88
N ARG A 43 -9.75 0.22 -15.31
CA ARG A 43 -10.65 -0.70 -16.00
C ARG A 43 -11.89 -0.89 -15.14
N PRO A 44 -13.07 -0.97 -15.75
CA PRO A 44 -14.30 -1.31 -15.06
C PRO A 44 -14.22 -2.66 -14.34
N GLY A 45 -15.05 -2.82 -13.31
CA GLY A 45 -15.15 -4.02 -12.50
C GLY A 45 -14.47 -3.92 -11.14
N ASN A 46 -14.48 -5.05 -10.42
CA ASN A 46 -13.86 -5.15 -9.10
C ASN A 46 -12.35 -5.09 -9.21
N GLN A 47 -11.75 -4.20 -8.45
CA GLN A 47 -10.32 -4.07 -8.30
C GLN A 47 -9.98 -4.33 -6.83
N ARG A 48 -8.83 -4.95 -6.59
CA ARG A 48 -8.33 -5.26 -5.26
C ARG A 48 -6.93 -4.68 -5.09
N VAL A 49 -6.70 -4.04 -3.96
CA VAL A 49 -5.38 -3.65 -3.48
C VAL A 49 -5.06 -4.55 -2.29
N GLN A 50 -3.88 -5.16 -2.30
CA GLN A 50 -3.37 -5.94 -1.18
C GLN A 50 -2.23 -5.15 -0.53
N PHE A 51 -2.26 -5.09 0.80
CA PHE A 51 -1.22 -4.50 1.63
C PHE A 51 -0.56 -5.63 2.42
N MET A 52 0.77 -5.57 2.52
CA MET A 52 1.55 -6.47 3.35
C MET A 52 2.53 -5.64 4.16
N LEU A 53 2.56 -5.88 5.48
CA LEU A 53 3.50 -5.29 6.41
C LEU A 53 4.29 -6.40 7.09
N LYS A 54 5.62 -6.24 7.10
CA LYS A 54 6.55 -7.11 7.81
C LYS A 54 7.26 -6.28 8.86
N SER A 55 7.57 -6.91 9.98
CA SER A 55 8.40 -6.38 11.05
C SER A 55 9.11 -7.55 11.71
N ASP A 56 10.27 -7.31 12.32
CA ASP A 56 11.02 -8.34 13.05
C ASP A 56 10.22 -8.89 14.25
N ASP A 57 9.29 -8.09 14.79
CA ASP A 57 8.41 -8.48 15.90
C ASP A 57 7.19 -9.33 15.46
N LEU A 58 6.91 -9.39 14.16
CA LEU A 58 5.76 -10.11 13.61
C LEU A 58 6.17 -11.50 13.10
N LYS A 59 5.68 -12.55 13.77
CA LYS A 59 5.88 -13.95 13.32
C LYS A 59 5.27 -14.23 11.95
N THR A 60 4.17 -13.54 11.62
CA THR A 60 3.48 -13.66 10.33
C THR A 60 3.25 -12.26 9.78
N PRO A 61 3.47 -12.01 8.47
CA PRO A 61 3.18 -10.71 7.88
C PRO A 61 1.74 -10.28 8.13
N LEU A 62 1.55 -9.03 8.53
CA LEU A 62 0.24 -8.43 8.58
C LEU A 62 -0.21 -8.18 7.14
N THR A 63 -1.45 -8.57 6.83
CA THR A 63 -2.03 -8.33 5.51
C THR A 63 -3.37 -7.65 5.64
N ALA A 64 -3.68 -6.78 4.68
CA ALA A 64 -4.98 -6.12 4.56
C ALA A 64 -5.36 -6.08 3.08
N GLU A 65 -6.66 -6.06 2.79
CA GLU A 65 -7.17 -5.92 1.43
C GLU A 65 -8.21 -4.81 1.38
N GLU A 66 -8.09 -3.98 0.35
CA GLU A 66 -9.11 -2.99 0.03
C GLU A 66 -9.67 -3.27 -1.36
N MET A 67 -11.00 -3.28 -1.47
CA MET A 67 -11.69 -3.49 -2.72
C MET A 67 -12.35 -2.20 -3.20
N THR A 68 -12.33 -1.98 -4.50
CA THR A 68 -13.01 -0.85 -5.13
C THR A 68 -13.66 -1.33 -6.42
N HIS A 69 -14.95 -1.01 -6.59
CA HIS A 69 -15.63 -1.23 -7.86
C HIS A 69 -15.45 -0.01 -8.74
N VAL A 70 -14.88 -0.19 -9.93
CA VAL A 70 -14.79 0.86 -10.95
C VAL A 70 -15.98 0.69 -11.88
N TYR A 71 -16.85 1.68 -11.95
CA TYR A 71 -18.00 1.65 -12.85
C TYR A 71 -17.57 1.94 -14.30
N SER A 72 -18.30 1.36 -15.26
CA SER A 72 -18.29 1.79 -16.66
C SER A 72 -19.59 2.53 -16.92
N ASP A 73 -19.68 3.75 -16.43
CA ASP A 73 -20.75 4.66 -16.78
C ASP A 73 -20.68 4.84 -18.30
N ARG A 74 -21.78 4.53 -18.97
CA ARG A 74 -21.98 4.72 -20.40
C ARG A 74 -23.06 5.77 -20.58
#